data_AF-A0AA41PVN6-F1
#
_entry.id   AF-A0AA41PVN6-F1
#
_cell.length_a   1.000
_cell.length_b   1.000
_cell.length_c   1.000
_cell.angle_alpha   90.00
_cell.angle_beta   90.00
_cell.angle_gamma   90.00
#
_symmetry.space_group_name_H-M   'P 1'
#
loop_
_entity.id
_entity.type
_entity.pdbx_description
1 polymer ?
#
loop_
_entity_poly.entity_id
_entity_poly.type
_entity_poly.pdbx_seq_one_letter_code
_entity_poly.pdbx_strand_id
1 'polypeptide(L)'
;MDESVATLLALMPPLGGSPEPIDWHPVDTTTGRYLPGDFRDFMDHFGPGSIDRFLVILVPDQMDPGRPSGRMSEETLNARGNWDEEGGPEGLGDEDRQSLVAWGVDGFANIYCWLTSDDDLSTWPVVVWRENDVQWSVYEVGMAEFLLKVLNAQLSDDCLDGLPIWGKTTARFISHKERLRLRGLGINAWTGEVRSS
;
A
#
# COMPACT_ATOMS: atom_id res chain seq x y z
N MET A 1 6.46 6.16 -15.48
CA MET A 1 5.03 6.28 -15.15
C MET A 1 4.22 5.23 -15.86
N ASP A 2 3.99 4.16 -15.09
CA ASP A 2 3.00 3.12 -15.29
C ASP A 2 1.60 3.66 -15.62
N GLU A 3 0.85 2.94 -16.46
CA GLU A 3 -0.49 3.33 -16.94
C GLU A 3 -1.54 3.28 -15.81
N SER A 4 -1.45 2.29 -14.93
CA SER A 4 -2.34 2.20 -13.76
C SER A 4 -2.10 3.38 -12.82
N VAL A 5 -0.83 3.76 -12.58
CA VAL A 5 -0.50 4.96 -11.78
C VAL A 5 -1.08 6.23 -12.42
N ALA A 6 -0.93 6.40 -13.73
CA ALA A 6 -1.50 7.55 -14.44
C ALA A 6 -3.03 7.62 -14.28
N THR A 7 -3.71 6.48 -14.34
CA THR A 7 -5.16 6.38 -14.15
C THR A 7 -5.55 6.68 -12.71
N LEU A 8 -4.82 6.14 -11.73
CA LEU A 8 -5.03 6.45 -10.31
C LEU A 8 -4.88 7.95 -10.05
N LEU A 9 -3.91 8.63 -10.66
CA LEU A 9 -3.71 10.08 -10.51
C LEU A 9 -4.90 10.89 -11.04
N ALA A 10 -5.50 10.44 -12.14
CA ALA A 10 -6.70 11.07 -12.68
C ALA A 10 -7.93 10.86 -11.79
N LEU A 11 -8.05 9.68 -11.16
CA LEU A 11 -9.17 9.32 -10.29
C LEU A 11 -9.10 9.98 -8.91
N MET A 12 -7.91 10.02 -8.30
CA MET A 12 -7.71 10.46 -6.92
C MET A 12 -6.49 11.39 -6.77
N PRO A 13 -6.47 12.56 -7.41
CA PRO A 13 -5.31 13.45 -7.37
C PRO A 13 -4.91 13.79 -5.91
N PRO A 14 -3.61 13.76 -5.57
CA PRO A 14 -3.16 13.97 -4.20
C PRO A 14 -3.49 15.38 -3.72
N LEU A 15 -4.09 15.47 -2.53
CA LEU A 15 -4.37 16.76 -1.92
C LEU A 15 -3.06 17.49 -1.57
N GLY A 16 -2.95 18.74 -1.99
CA GLY A 16 -1.75 19.56 -1.76
C GLY A 16 -0.71 19.53 -2.89
N GLY A 17 -0.98 18.78 -3.97
CA GLY A 17 -0.11 18.69 -5.15
C GLY A 17 0.91 17.56 -5.07
N SER A 18 1.85 17.56 -6.01
CA SER A 18 2.89 16.53 -6.10
C SER A 18 3.82 16.54 -4.88
N PRO A 19 4.31 15.37 -4.44
CA PRO A 19 5.26 15.26 -3.35
C PRO A 19 6.63 15.84 -3.76
N GLU A 20 7.51 15.96 -2.76
CA GLU A 20 8.92 16.24 -3.03
C GLU A 20 9.57 15.04 -3.72
N PRO A 21 10.55 15.25 -4.60
CA PRO A 21 11.28 14.16 -5.23
C PRO A 21 11.85 13.18 -4.20
N ILE A 22 11.63 11.89 -4.42
CA ILE A 22 12.07 10.83 -3.52
C ILE A 22 13.47 10.37 -3.93
N ASP A 23 14.40 10.35 -2.97
CA ASP A 23 15.69 9.69 -3.16
C ASP A 23 15.57 8.20 -2.88
N TRP A 24 15.63 7.41 -3.95
CA TRP A 24 15.52 5.95 -3.88
C TRP A 24 16.85 5.24 -3.57
N HIS A 25 17.98 5.94 -3.62
CA HIS A 25 19.31 5.34 -3.43
C HIS A 25 19.46 4.61 -2.08
N PRO A 26 18.96 5.12 -0.94
CA PRO A 26 19.00 4.42 0.34
C PRO A 26 18.22 3.09 0.34
N VAL A 27 17.10 3.03 -0.40
CA VAL A 27 16.29 1.82 -0.50
C VAL A 27 16.99 0.77 -1.32
N ASP A 28 17.50 1.14 -2.51
CA ASP A 28 18.16 0.24 -3.45
C ASP A 28 19.38 -0.45 -2.84
N THR A 29 20.16 0.30 -2.07
CA THR A 29 21.38 -0.20 -1.42
C THR A 29 21.10 -1.15 -0.26
N THR A 30 20.00 -0.96 0.46
CA THR A 30 19.71 -1.72 1.69
C THR A 30 18.91 -2.99 1.42
N THR A 31 17.94 -2.92 0.50
CA THR A 31 17.06 -4.05 0.18
C THR A 31 17.75 -5.10 -0.68
N GLY A 32 18.82 -4.73 -1.40
CA GLY A 32 19.51 -5.62 -2.32
C GLY A 32 18.69 -6.01 -3.56
N ARG A 33 17.47 -5.49 -3.68
CA ARG A 33 16.53 -5.67 -4.79
C ARG A 33 15.78 -4.36 -5.03
N TYR A 34 15.52 -4.01 -6.28
CA TYR A 34 14.74 -2.81 -6.54
C TYR A 34 13.26 -3.07 -6.23
N LEU A 35 12.61 -2.19 -5.45
CA LEU A 35 11.15 -2.20 -5.33
C LEU A 35 10.47 -2.02 -6.70
N PRO A 36 9.24 -2.56 -6.89
CA PRO A 36 8.51 -2.52 -8.16
C PRO A 36 8.39 -1.12 -8.75
N GLY A 37 8.43 -1.04 -10.08
CA GLY A 37 8.38 0.23 -10.81
C GLY A 37 7.08 1.00 -10.61
N ASP A 38 5.95 0.29 -10.53
CA ASP A 38 4.63 0.87 -10.28
C ASP A 38 4.51 1.48 -8.89
N PHE A 39 5.13 0.87 -7.87
CA PHE A 39 5.25 1.44 -6.53
C PHE A 39 6.08 2.72 -6.52
N ARG A 40 7.24 2.71 -7.21
CA ARG A 40 8.08 3.90 -7.31
C ARG A 40 7.35 5.05 -8.00
N ASP A 41 6.72 4.75 -9.14
CA ASP A 41 5.91 5.72 -9.87
C ASP A 41 4.75 6.23 -9.00
N PHE A 42 4.07 5.37 -8.24
CA PHE A 42 3.04 5.80 -7.29
C PHE A 42 3.61 6.74 -6.23
N MET A 43 4.70 6.34 -5.57
CA MET A 43 5.32 7.13 -4.50
C MET A 43 5.87 8.47 -5.03
N ASP A 44 6.42 8.52 -6.25
CA ASP A 44 6.93 9.76 -6.86
C ASP A 44 5.81 10.77 -7.16
N HIS A 45 4.57 10.32 -7.36
CA HIS A 45 3.45 11.22 -7.72
C HIS A 45 2.46 11.46 -6.58
N PHE A 46 2.25 10.48 -5.70
CA PHE A 46 1.35 10.57 -4.55
C PHE A 46 2.10 10.83 -3.25
N GLY A 47 3.29 10.25 -3.11
CA GLY A 47 4.04 10.18 -1.87
C GLY A 47 3.45 9.18 -0.88
N PRO A 48 4.04 9.08 0.32
CA PRO A 48 3.47 8.27 1.39
C PRO A 48 2.15 8.88 1.87
N GLY A 49 1.14 8.05 2.13
CA GLY A 49 -0.18 8.55 2.49
C GLY A 49 -1.21 7.47 2.67
N SER A 50 -2.47 7.87 2.53
CA SER A 50 -3.59 6.96 2.68
C SER A 50 -4.71 7.31 1.70
N ILE A 51 -5.43 6.27 1.26
CA ILE A 51 -6.64 6.36 0.45
C ILE A 51 -7.84 6.30 1.41
N ASP A 52 -8.68 7.32 1.39
CA ASP A 52 -9.94 7.41 2.14
C ASP A 52 -9.83 7.12 3.65
N ARG A 53 -8.68 7.44 4.26
CA ARG A 53 -8.33 7.14 5.66
C ARG A 53 -8.32 5.65 5.99
N PHE A 54 -8.46 4.79 4.99
CA PHE A 54 -8.69 3.37 5.18
C PHE A 54 -7.43 2.59 4.83
N LEU A 55 -6.97 2.66 3.58
CA LEU A 55 -5.75 1.97 3.14
C LEU A 55 -4.56 2.91 3.27
N VAL A 56 -3.57 2.52 4.06
CA VAL A 56 -2.30 3.23 4.24
C VAL A 56 -1.24 2.62 3.33
N ILE A 57 -0.56 3.46 2.55
CA ILE A 57 0.61 3.05 1.77
C ILE A 57 1.85 3.20 2.66
N LEU A 58 2.51 2.07 2.91
CA LEU A 58 3.67 1.99 3.79
C LEU A 58 4.88 2.68 3.15
N VAL A 59 5.72 3.25 4.01
CA VAL A 59 6.94 3.93 3.59
C VAL A 59 8.10 2.97 3.73
N PRO A 60 9.01 2.86 2.74
CA PRO A 60 10.25 2.15 2.92
C PRO A 60 11.01 2.69 4.14
N ASP A 61 11.47 1.79 4.99
CA ASP A 61 12.12 2.09 6.27
C ASP A 61 13.25 3.14 6.17
N GLN A 62 13.99 3.11 5.07
CA GLN A 62 15.14 3.98 4.83
C GLN A 62 14.73 5.44 4.54
N MET A 63 13.50 5.67 4.10
CA MET A 63 12.98 7.01 3.80
C MET A 63 12.42 7.72 5.04
N ASP A 64 12.09 6.97 6.10
CA ASP A 64 11.58 7.53 7.36
C ASP A 64 12.13 6.75 8.57
N PRO A 65 13.45 6.77 8.81
CA PRO A 65 14.09 5.90 9.81
C PRO A 65 13.66 6.23 11.25
N GLY A 66 13.11 7.42 11.48
CA GLY A 66 12.59 7.87 12.78
C GLY A 66 11.14 7.44 13.06
N ARG A 67 10.48 6.77 12.12
CA ARG A 67 9.10 6.30 12.29
C ARG A 67 9.02 5.24 13.38
N PRO A 68 8.18 5.43 14.42
CA PRO A 68 8.11 4.51 15.55
C PRO A 68 7.32 3.24 15.26
N SER A 69 6.38 3.26 14.30
CA SER A 69 5.52 2.13 13.94
C SER A 69 4.88 2.29 12.55
N GLY A 70 4.30 1.20 12.03
CA GLY A 70 3.71 1.17 10.69
C GLY A 70 4.79 1.23 9.62
N ARG A 71 5.88 0.49 9.88
CA ARG A 71 7.03 0.36 8.98
C ARG A 71 6.78 -0.79 8.02
N MET A 72 7.32 -0.66 6.81
CA MET A 72 7.28 -1.72 5.81
C MET A 72 7.86 -3.04 6.35
N SER A 73 8.99 -2.97 7.07
CA SER A 73 9.61 -4.16 7.67
C SER A 73 8.77 -4.79 8.80
N GLU A 74 8.09 -3.97 9.61
CA GLU A 74 7.25 -4.42 10.71
C GLU A 74 6.04 -5.20 10.17
N GLU A 75 5.32 -4.63 9.20
CA GLU A 75 4.15 -5.30 8.62
C GLU A 75 4.54 -6.51 7.77
N THR A 76 5.76 -6.51 7.20
CA THR A 76 6.32 -7.69 6.54
C THR A 76 6.51 -8.84 7.54
N LEU A 77 7.02 -8.56 8.75
CA LEU A 77 7.17 -9.57 9.78
C LEU A 77 5.81 -10.07 10.30
N ASN A 78 4.84 -9.17 10.46
CA ASN A 78 3.48 -9.53 10.84
C ASN A 78 2.84 -10.48 9.81
N ALA A 79 2.94 -10.15 8.51
CA ALA A 79 2.45 -11.01 7.44
C ALA A 79 3.09 -12.40 7.45
N ARG A 80 4.41 -12.48 7.69
CA ARG A 80 5.12 -13.77 7.82
C ARG A 80 4.68 -14.56 9.05
N GLY A 81 4.40 -13.88 10.16
CA GLY A 81 3.84 -14.49 11.36
C GLY A 81 2.46 -15.09 11.12
N ASN A 82 1.56 -14.34 10.47
CA ASN A 82 0.23 -14.84 10.10
C ASN A 82 0.32 -16.07 9.17
N TRP A 83 1.29 -16.08 8.26
CA TRP A 83 1.55 -17.25 7.41
C TRP A 83 2.03 -18.46 8.24
N ASP A 84 2.93 -18.25 9.20
CA ASP A 84 3.42 -19.33 10.08
C ASP A 84 2.31 -19.91 10.97
N GLU A 85 1.37 -19.08 11.42
CA GLU A 85 0.27 -19.48 12.32
C GLU A 85 -0.90 -20.14 11.58
N GLU A 86 -1.35 -19.54 10.47
CA GLU A 86 -2.61 -19.90 9.81
C GLU A 86 -2.40 -20.69 8.51
N GLY A 87 -1.14 -20.81 8.06
CA GLY A 87 -0.78 -21.39 6.78
C GLY A 87 -0.87 -20.38 5.63
N GLY A 88 0.02 -20.54 4.65
CA GLY A 88 0.07 -19.68 3.47
C GLY A 88 -0.99 -19.99 2.40
N PRO A 89 -0.99 -19.22 1.30
CA PRO A 89 -1.72 -19.56 0.09
C PRO A 89 -1.41 -20.99 -0.40
N GLU A 90 -2.40 -21.63 -1.01
CA GLU A 90 -2.24 -22.96 -1.59
C GLU A 90 -1.11 -22.96 -2.64
N GLY A 91 -0.22 -23.94 -2.55
CA GLY A 91 0.90 -24.11 -3.50
C GLY A 91 2.14 -23.28 -3.20
N LEU A 92 2.12 -22.41 -2.19
CA LEU A 92 3.28 -21.62 -1.77
C LEU A 92 3.94 -22.18 -0.50
N GLY A 93 5.25 -22.02 -0.41
CA GLY A 93 6.08 -22.60 0.65
C GLY A 93 6.80 -21.58 1.53
N ASP A 94 7.76 -22.07 2.32
CA ASP A 94 8.55 -21.23 3.23
C ASP A 94 9.43 -20.21 2.49
N GLU A 95 9.95 -20.55 1.31
CA GLU A 95 10.74 -19.61 0.49
C GLU A 95 9.88 -18.42 0.03
N ASP A 96 8.64 -18.69 -0.36
CA ASP A 96 7.65 -17.67 -0.75
C ASP A 96 7.32 -16.74 0.41
N ARG A 97 7.07 -17.32 1.59
CA ARG A 97 6.86 -16.56 2.82
C ARG A 97 8.03 -15.63 3.13
N GLN A 98 9.27 -16.10 3.00
CA GLN A 98 10.47 -15.26 3.23
C GLN A 98 10.66 -14.17 2.17
N SER A 99 10.02 -14.32 1.01
CA SER A 99 10.02 -13.32 -0.06
C SER A 99 8.93 -12.26 0.09
N LEU A 100 8.02 -12.38 1.06
CA LEU A 100 6.98 -11.37 1.26
C LEU A 100 7.58 -10.01 1.63
N VAL A 101 7.01 -8.96 1.04
CA VAL A 101 7.29 -7.55 1.38
C VAL A 101 5.96 -6.80 1.46
N ALA A 102 5.59 -6.33 2.65
CA ALA A 102 4.37 -5.55 2.86
C ALA A 102 4.49 -4.15 2.27
N TRP A 103 3.45 -3.66 1.62
CA TRP A 103 3.38 -2.32 1.04
C TRP A 103 2.16 -1.52 1.49
N GLY A 104 1.17 -2.19 2.06
CA GLY A 104 -0.05 -1.56 2.54
C GLY A 104 -0.66 -2.27 3.73
N VAL A 105 -1.38 -1.50 4.54
CA VAL A 105 -2.28 -2.01 5.58
C VAL A 105 -3.57 -1.21 5.56
N ASP A 106 -4.68 -1.84 5.92
CA ASP A 106 -5.96 -1.13 6.01
C ASP A 106 -6.55 -1.08 7.42
N GLY A 107 -7.69 -0.39 7.55
CA GLY A 107 -8.40 -0.23 8.82
C GLY A 107 -9.01 -1.52 9.39
N PHE A 108 -8.96 -2.63 8.64
CA PHE A 108 -9.36 -3.96 9.10
C PHE A 108 -8.16 -4.85 9.44
N ALA A 109 -6.95 -4.27 9.50
CA ALA A 109 -5.70 -5.00 9.71
C ALA A 109 -5.38 -6.02 8.61
N ASN A 110 -5.97 -5.87 7.41
CA ASN A 110 -5.49 -6.60 6.25
C ASN A 110 -4.09 -6.10 5.90
N ILE A 111 -3.21 -7.03 5.53
CA ILE A 111 -1.84 -6.72 5.12
C ILE A 111 -1.69 -7.05 3.64
N TYR A 112 -1.21 -6.07 2.89
CA TYR A 112 -1.02 -6.16 1.45
C TYR A 112 0.47 -6.27 1.17
N CYS A 113 0.87 -7.35 0.50
CA CYS A 113 2.25 -7.70 0.23
C CYS A 113 2.49 -7.87 -1.26
N TRP A 114 3.75 -7.76 -1.67
CA TRP A 114 4.26 -8.41 -2.88
C TRP A 114 4.83 -9.76 -2.50
N LEU A 115 4.67 -10.74 -3.39
CA LEU A 115 5.47 -11.95 -3.38
C LEU A 115 6.68 -11.77 -4.29
N THR A 116 7.87 -11.69 -3.69
CA THR A 116 9.09 -11.34 -4.42
C THR A 116 9.91 -12.56 -4.83
N SER A 117 9.30 -13.75 -4.88
CA SER A 117 9.98 -15.00 -5.21
C SER A 117 10.64 -14.99 -6.59
N ASP A 118 10.06 -14.27 -7.56
CA ASP A 118 10.60 -14.15 -8.94
C ASP A 118 11.74 -13.11 -9.00
N ASP A 119 12.71 -13.32 -9.89
CA ASP A 119 13.78 -12.38 -10.19
C ASP A 119 13.28 -11.20 -11.04
N ASP A 120 12.17 -11.37 -11.78
CA ASP A 120 11.52 -10.27 -12.50
C ASP A 120 10.66 -9.42 -11.55
N LEU A 121 11.14 -8.21 -11.28
CA LEU A 121 10.48 -7.25 -10.39
C LEU A 121 9.12 -6.74 -10.89
N SER A 122 8.84 -6.92 -12.18
CA SER A 122 7.60 -6.47 -12.82
C SER A 122 6.47 -7.49 -12.76
N THR A 123 6.75 -8.72 -12.29
CA THR A 123 5.79 -9.82 -12.24
C THR A 123 5.33 -10.16 -10.81
N TRP A 124 5.84 -9.47 -9.79
CA TRP A 124 5.54 -9.78 -8.40
C TRP A 124 4.05 -9.63 -8.09
N PRO A 125 3.32 -10.74 -7.80
CA PRO A 125 1.90 -10.67 -7.55
C PRO A 125 1.63 -10.02 -6.20
N VAL A 126 0.44 -9.43 -6.07
CA VAL A 126 -0.07 -8.93 -4.80
C VAL A 126 -0.64 -10.11 -4.01
N VAL A 127 -0.15 -10.29 -2.78
CA VAL A 127 -0.65 -11.27 -1.82
C VAL A 127 -1.27 -10.52 -0.65
N VAL A 128 -2.50 -10.86 -0.29
CA VAL A 128 -3.26 -10.15 0.75
C VAL A 128 -3.59 -11.10 1.89
N TRP A 129 -3.14 -10.77 3.10
CA TRP A 129 -3.67 -11.32 4.34
C TRP A 129 -4.98 -10.65 4.69
N ARG A 130 -6.05 -11.41 4.87
CA ARG A 130 -7.35 -10.92 5.30
C ARG A 130 -7.61 -11.31 6.74
N GLU A 131 -7.52 -10.33 7.64
CA GLU A 131 -7.62 -10.56 9.09
C GLU A 131 -9.00 -11.11 9.48
N ASN A 132 -10.07 -10.54 8.93
CA ASN A 132 -11.44 -10.93 9.31
C ASN A 132 -11.82 -12.34 8.87
N ASP A 133 -11.25 -12.82 7.76
CA ASP A 133 -11.54 -14.15 7.22
C ASP A 133 -10.47 -15.18 7.60
N VAL A 134 -9.35 -14.72 8.17
CA VAL A 134 -8.17 -15.53 8.48
C VAL A 134 -7.73 -16.31 7.22
N GLN A 135 -7.59 -15.59 6.10
CA GLN A 135 -7.34 -16.18 4.79
C GLN A 135 -6.37 -15.35 3.96
N TRP A 136 -5.59 -16.04 3.12
CA TRP A 136 -4.79 -15.43 2.07
C TRP A 136 -5.46 -15.44 0.69
N SER A 137 -5.28 -14.36 -0.07
CA SER A 137 -5.60 -14.29 -1.51
C SER A 137 -4.35 -13.89 -2.30
N VAL A 138 -4.22 -14.43 -3.52
CA VAL A 138 -3.16 -14.07 -4.47
C VAL A 138 -3.79 -13.42 -5.70
N TYR A 139 -3.22 -12.30 -6.13
CA TYR A 139 -3.67 -11.54 -7.29
C TYR A 139 -2.46 -11.34 -8.22
N GLU A 140 -2.55 -11.90 -9.44
CA GLU A 140 -1.51 -11.87 -10.47
C GLU A 140 -1.39 -10.51 -11.17
N VAL A 141 -1.24 -9.45 -10.37
CA VAL A 141 -1.11 -8.05 -10.80
C VAL A 141 -0.18 -7.31 -9.84
N GLY A 142 0.44 -6.23 -10.33
CA GLY A 142 1.21 -5.29 -9.50
C GLY A 142 0.33 -4.44 -8.57
N MET A 143 0.96 -3.64 -7.71
CA MET A 143 0.26 -2.81 -6.73
C MET A 143 -0.68 -1.80 -7.40
N ALA A 144 -0.21 -1.06 -8.41
CA ALA A 144 -0.99 0.00 -9.01
C ALA A 144 -2.23 -0.53 -9.73
N GLU A 145 -2.07 -1.63 -10.48
CA GLU A 145 -3.20 -2.30 -11.14
C GLU A 145 -4.17 -2.90 -10.08
N PHE A 146 -3.65 -3.50 -9.01
CA PHE A 146 -4.47 -4.00 -7.90
C PHE A 146 -5.36 -2.89 -7.31
N LEU A 147 -4.77 -1.74 -6.95
CA LEU A 147 -5.51 -0.59 -6.42
C LEU A 147 -6.58 -0.09 -7.41
N LEU A 148 -6.24 -0.04 -8.70
CA LEU A 148 -7.17 0.39 -9.74
C LEU A 148 -8.35 -0.58 -9.86
N LYS A 149 -8.12 -1.89 -9.80
CA LYS A 149 -9.20 -2.88 -9.82
C LYS A 149 -10.06 -2.83 -8.56
N VAL A 150 -9.49 -2.60 -7.38
CA VAL A 150 -10.26 -2.39 -6.14
C VAL A 150 -11.19 -1.17 -6.26
N LEU A 151 -10.65 -0.02 -6.69
CA LEU A 151 -11.44 1.21 -6.83
C LEU A 151 -12.54 1.09 -7.89
N ASN A 152 -12.32 0.28 -8.93
CA ASN A 152 -13.31 0.05 -9.98
C ASN A 152 -14.23 -1.17 -9.73
N ALA A 153 -14.08 -1.87 -8.60
CA ALA A 153 -14.81 -3.11 -8.31
C ALA A 153 -14.65 -4.19 -9.40
N GLN A 154 -13.41 -4.40 -9.85
CA GLN A 154 -13.06 -5.29 -10.97
C GLN A 154 -12.22 -6.52 -10.57
N LEU A 155 -11.99 -6.74 -9.27
CA LEU A 155 -11.40 -8.01 -8.83
C LEU A 155 -12.48 -9.08 -8.81
N SER A 156 -12.16 -10.24 -9.40
CA SER A 156 -13.08 -11.37 -9.58
C SER A 156 -13.30 -12.19 -8.31
N ASP A 157 -12.71 -11.79 -7.19
CA ASP A 157 -12.79 -12.47 -5.90
C ASP A 157 -13.77 -11.69 -5.01
N ASP A 158 -14.83 -12.35 -4.55
CA ASP A 158 -15.96 -11.77 -3.80
C ASP A 158 -15.56 -11.19 -2.41
N CYS A 159 -14.26 -11.16 -2.07
CA CYS A 159 -13.77 -10.92 -0.71
C CYS A 159 -13.34 -9.48 -0.40
N LEU A 160 -13.19 -8.60 -1.40
CA LEU A 160 -12.82 -7.19 -1.17
C LEU A 160 -13.99 -6.22 -1.37
N ASP A 161 -15.20 -6.73 -1.65
CA ASP A 161 -16.39 -5.92 -1.90
C ASP A 161 -16.89 -5.15 -0.67
N GLY A 162 -16.54 -5.62 0.53
CA GLY A 162 -16.79 -4.99 1.82
C GLY A 162 -15.81 -3.86 2.18
N LEU A 163 -14.76 -3.62 1.38
CA LEU A 163 -13.82 -2.54 1.68
C LEU A 163 -14.50 -1.18 1.52
N PRO A 164 -14.29 -0.21 2.43
CA PRO A 164 -14.78 1.15 2.27
C PRO A 164 -14.31 1.87 1.01
N ILE A 165 -13.30 1.36 0.31
CA ILE A 165 -12.76 1.90 -0.95
C ILE A 165 -13.27 1.17 -2.21
N TRP A 166 -14.01 0.07 -2.05
CA TRP A 166 -14.49 -0.72 -3.17
C TRP A 166 -15.49 0.04 -4.04
N GLY A 167 -15.28 0.03 -5.36
CA GLY A 167 -16.19 0.66 -6.33
C GLY A 167 -16.31 2.18 -6.20
N LYS A 168 -15.41 2.84 -5.46
CA LYS A 168 -15.45 4.29 -5.26
C LYS A 168 -14.86 5.04 -6.45
N THR A 169 -15.73 5.74 -7.17
CA THR A 169 -15.37 6.63 -8.28
C THR A 169 -14.76 7.97 -7.82
N THR A 170 -14.76 8.28 -6.52
CA THR A 170 -14.25 9.56 -5.97
C THR A 170 -13.38 9.39 -4.72
N ALA A 171 -12.59 8.31 -4.64
CA ALA A 171 -11.66 8.11 -3.54
C ALA A 171 -10.71 9.30 -3.37
N ARG A 172 -10.33 9.62 -2.14
CA ARG A 172 -9.45 10.74 -1.81
C ARG A 172 -8.11 10.22 -1.33
N PHE A 173 -7.04 10.66 -1.96
CA PHE A 173 -5.69 10.45 -1.45
C PHE A 173 -5.21 11.66 -0.65
N ILE A 174 -4.69 11.42 0.56
CA ILE A 174 -4.03 12.45 1.37
C ILE A 174 -2.65 11.96 1.77
N SER A 175 -1.62 12.72 1.38
CA SER A 175 -0.23 12.44 1.76
C SER A 175 -0.02 12.65 3.26
N HIS A 176 0.96 11.96 3.83
CA HIS A 176 1.36 12.15 5.23
C HIS A 176 1.73 13.60 5.54
N LYS A 177 2.46 14.25 4.64
CA LYS A 177 2.85 15.66 4.76
C LYS A 177 1.63 16.58 4.83
N GLU A 178 0.68 16.41 3.91
CA GLU A 178 -0.51 17.27 3.89
C GLU A 178 -1.41 17.02 5.11
N ARG A 179 -1.54 15.76 5.53
CA ARG A 179 -2.26 15.41 6.75
C ARG A 179 -1.65 16.08 7.99
N LEU A 180 -0.32 16.10 8.11
CA LEU A 180 0.39 16.76 9.19
C LEU A 180 0.23 18.29 9.13
N ARG A 181 0.32 18.89 7.93
CA ARG A 181 0.10 20.33 7.72
C ARG A 181 -1.30 20.75 8.18
N LEU A 182 -2.34 20.06 7.71
CA LEU A 182 -3.73 20.35 8.09
C LEU A 182 -3.97 20.15 9.58
N ARG A 183 -3.40 19.09 10.17
CA ARG A 183 -3.46 18.87 11.62
C ARG A 183 -2.80 20.00 12.41
N GLY A 184 -1.65 20.51 11.97
CA GLY A 184 -0.97 21.66 12.58
C GLY A 184 -1.79 22.95 12.51
N LEU A 185 -2.66 23.09 11.51
CA LEU A 185 -3.64 24.18 11.38
C LEU A 185 -4.94 23.93 12.16
N GLY A 186 -5.04 22.82 12.90
CA GLY A 186 -6.27 22.43 13.59
C GLY A 186 -7.37 21.94 12.64
N ILE A 187 -7.07 21.64 11.38
CA ILE A 187 -8.05 21.21 10.36
C ILE A 187 -8.05 19.69 10.27
N ASN A 188 -9.24 19.08 10.26
CA ASN A 188 -9.40 17.68 9.92
C ASN A 188 -9.12 17.47 8.43
N ALA A 189 -8.07 16.70 8.10
CA ALA A 189 -7.66 16.48 6.72
C ALA A 189 -8.74 15.86 5.82
N TRP A 190 -9.67 15.10 6.40
CA TRP A 190 -10.69 14.36 5.65
C TRP A 190 -12.00 15.13 5.49
N THR A 191 -12.39 15.89 6.53
CA THR A 191 -13.66 16.65 6.54
C THR A 191 -13.47 18.13 6.20
N GLY A 192 -12.27 18.67 6.34
CA GLY A 192 -11.99 20.10 6.21
C GLY A 192 -12.44 20.95 7.41
N GLU A 193 -13.03 20.31 8.43
CA GLU A 193 -13.54 21.01 9.61
C GLU A 193 -12.40 21.45 10.54
N VAL A 194 -12.53 22.65 11.10
CA VAL A 194 -11.64 23.13 12.16
C VAL A 194 -12.02 22.42 13.46
N ARG A 195 -11.04 21.79 14.11
CA ARG A 195 -11.19 21.18 15.43
C ARG A 195 -11.39 22.29 16.45
N SER A 196 -12.60 22.43 16.97
CA SER A 196 -12.88 23.28 18.13
C SER A 196 -12.07 22.81 19.33
N SER A 197 -11.32 23.72 19.93
CA SER A 197 -10.54 23.54 21.16
C SER A 197 -11.39 23.19 22.37
#